data_AF-A0A6M0GE98-F1
#
_entry.id   AF-A0A6M0GE98-F1
#
_cell.length_a   1.000
_cell.length_b   1.000
_cell.length_c   1.000
_cell.angle_alpha   90.00
_cell.angle_beta   90.00
_cell.angle_gamma   90.00
#
_symmetry.space_group_name_H-M   'P 1'
#
loop_
_entity.id
_entity.type
_entity.pdbx_description
1 polymer ?
#
loop_
_entity_poly.entity_id
_entity_poly.type
_entity_poly.pdbx_seq_one_letter_code
_entity_poly.pdbx_strand_id
1 'polypeptide(L)'
;MPRPSLSKNASQRRGKTLAKKTVSKAASTVKAVQNTVKQVKEAAQYSEMSGLNPLGVESVQDELPEFQPADYRVKDPLNPPDSLPQVSLGEFIKASRIYEGATRAVQLTGKAFDLTRERLLVEGKKAKTFSAGVQAATAYEKVKSDLTDY
;
A
#
# COMPACT_ATOMS: atom_id res chain seq x y z
N MET A 1 -25.10 15.31 -73.66
CA MET A 1 -23.69 15.35 -73.20
C MET A 1 -23.60 14.73 -71.80
N PRO A 2 -22.82 13.67 -71.57
CA PRO A 2 -22.61 13.11 -70.23
C PRO A 2 -21.50 13.87 -69.47
N ARG A 3 -21.72 14.22 -68.20
CA ARG A 3 -20.72 14.91 -67.35
C ARG A 3 -19.81 13.91 -66.61
N PRO A 4 -18.50 14.19 -66.43
CA PRO A 4 -17.51 13.20 -66.01
C PRO A 4 -17.31 13.05 -64.49
N SER A 5 -16.66 11.93 -64.15
CA SER A 5 -16.39 11.28 -62.86
C SER A 5 -15.59 12.07 -61.81
N LEU A 6 -16.21 13.02 -61.10
CA LEU A 6 -15.57 13.70 -59.97
C LEU A 6 -15.60 12.89 -58.65
N SER A 7 -16.46 11.88 -58.49
CA SER A 7 -16.60 11.16 -57.20
C SER A 7 -15.60 10.01 -56.99
N LYS A 8 -15.07 9.40 -58.05
CA LYS A 8 -14.19 8.22 -57.94
C LYS A 8 -12.79 8.57 -57.42
N ASN A 9 -12.24 9.73 -57.80
CA ASN A 9 -10.90 10.16 -57.39
C ASN A 9 -10.84 10.66 -55.93
N ALA A 10 -11.94 11.22 -55.41
CA ALA A 10 -12.03 11.66 -54.02
C ALA A 10 -12.08 10.47 -53.03
N SER A 11 -12.81 9.41 -53.38
CA SER A 11 -12.94 8.20 -52.57
C SER A 11 -11.63 7.41 -52.46
N GLN A 12 -10.86 7.31 -53.55
CA GLN A 12 -9.57 6.61 -53.53
C GLN A 12 -8.49 7.34 -52.71
N ARG A 13 -8.52 8.69 -52.67
CA ARG A 13 -7.60 9.48 -51.84
C ARG A 13 -7.88 9.32 -50.34
N ARG A 14 -9.15 9.22 -49.95
CA ARG A 14 -9.56 8.99 -48.54
C ARG A 14 -9.26 7.56 -48.06
N GLY A 15 -9.38 6.56 -48.95
CA GLY A 15 -9.02 5.17 -48.61
C GLY A 15 -7.52 4.98 -48.31
N LYS A 16 -6.65 5.64 -49.10
CA LYS A 16 -5.18 5.52 -48.94
C LYS A 16 -4.65 6.21 -47.67
N THR A 17 -5.27 7.29 -47.20
CA THR A 17 -4.87 7.97 -45.96
C THR A 17 -5.33 7.23 -44.70
N LEU A 18 -6.48 6.57 -44.74
CA LEU A 18 -6.97 5.73 -43.65
C LEU A 18 -6.13 4.44 -43.48
N ALA A 19 -5.78 3.78 -44.59
CA ALA A 19 -4.92 2.58 -44.56
C ALA A 19 -3.50 2.88 -44.02
N LYS A 20 -2.94 4.06 -44.34
CA LYS A 20 -1.62 4.46 -43.82
C LYS A 20 -1.64 4.72 -42.30
N LYS A 21 -2.79 5.18 -41.77
CA LYS A 21 -2.99 5.47 -40.34
C LYS A 21 -3.22 4.21 -39.50
N THR A 22 -3.84 3.17 -40.07
CA THR A 22 -4.04 1.88 -39.38
C THR A 22 -2.75 1.06 -39.32
N VAL A 23 -1.94 1.07 -40.39
CA VAL A 23 -0.64 0.38 -40.43
C VAL A 23 0.36 1.00 -39.44
N SER A 24 0.37 2.34 -39.29
CA SER A 24 1.23 3.00 -38.30
C SER A 24 0.84 2.68 -36.85
N LYS A 25 -0.45 2.41 -36.58
CA LYS A 25 -0.96 2.10 -35.23
C LYS A 25 -0.71 0.63 -34.85
N ALA A 26 -0.71 -0.27 -35.83
CA ALA A 26 -0.32 -1.67 -35.66
C ALA A 26 1.20 -1.81 -35.42
N ALA A 27 2.02 -1.06 -36.16
CA ALA A 27 3.48 -1.09 -35.97
C ALA A 27 3.93 -0.54 -34.59
N SER A 28 3.19 0.43 -34.03
CA SER A 28 3.48 0.96 -32.69
C SER A 28 3.05 -0.01 -31.57
N THR A 29 2.03 -0.83 -31.78
CA THR A 29 1.59 -1.83 -30.79
C THR A 29 2.55 -3.02 -30.72
N VAL A 30 3.08 -3.49 -31.85
CA VAL A 30 4.07 -4.59 -31.87
C VAL A 30 5.38 -4.19 -31.18
N LYS A 31 5.83 -2.94 -31.35
CA LYS A 31 7.02 -2.42 -30.63
C LYS A 31 6.80 -2.25 -29.13
N ALA A 32 5.58 -1.90 -28.71
CA ALA A 32 5.23 -1.80 -27.30
C ALA A 32 5.26 -3.18 -26.61
N VAL A 33 4.75 -4.23 -27.26
CA VAL A 33 4.77 -5.60 -26.73
C VAL A 33 6.19 -6.15 -26.58
N GLN A 34 7.10 -5.86 -27.53
CA GLN A 34 8.50 -6.28 -27.41
C GLN A 34 9.28 -5.61 -26.26
N ASN A 35 8.91 -4.38 -25.88
CA ASN A 35 9.50 -3.72 -24.72
C ASN A 35 8.99 -4.32 -23.39
N THR A 36 7.73 -4.75 -23.34
CA THR A 36 7.18 -5.41 -22.14
C THR A 36 7.88 -6.75 -21.88
N VAL A 37 8.16 -7.56 -22.92
CA VAL A 37 8.84 -8.87 -22.75
C VAL A 37 10.28 -8.72 -22.24
N LYS A 38 10.98 -7.63 -22.55
CA LYS A 38 12.33 -7.36 -22.01
C LYS A 38 12.28 -6.93 -20.54
N GLN A 39 11.26 -6.17 -20.12
CA GLN A 39 11.10 -5.74 -18.73
C GLN A 39 10.68 -6.87 -17.77
N VAL A 40 10.06 -7.95 -18.25
CA VAL A 40 9.75 -9.12 -17.40
C VAL A 40 11.03 -9.87 -16.96
N LYS A 41 12.12 -9.81 -17.73
CA LYS A 41 13.41 -10.42 -17.33
C LYS A 41 14.16 -9.63 -16.26
N GLU A 42 13.93 -8.32 -16.14
CA GLU A 42 14.53 -7.47 -15.09
C GLU A 42 13.74 -7.47 -13.77
N ALA A 43 12.49 -7.96 -13.77
CA ALA A 43 11.68 -8.11 -12.55
C ALA A 43 12.08 -9.30 -11.67
N ALA A 44 13.04 -10.14 -12.09
CA ALA A 44 13.51 -11.30 -11.32
C ALA A 44 14.53 -10.95 -10.20
N GLN A 45 14.84 -9.67 -9.97
CA GLN A 45 15.81 -9.22 -8.95
C GLN A 45 15.19 -8.79 -7.60
N TYR A 46 13.90 -9.05 -7.35
CA TYR A 46 13.23 -8.73 -6.08
C TYR A 46 13.20 -9.88 -5.06
N SER A 47 14.01 -10.92 -5.25
CA SER A 47 13.95 -12.17 -4.47
C SER A 47 14.35 -12.08 -3.00
N GLU A 48 14.72 -10.92 -2.47
CA GLU A 48 15.34 -10.82 -1.12
C GLU A 48 14.74 -9.72 -0.21
N MET A 49 13.50 -9.29 -0.44
CA MET A 49 12.80 -8.53 0.60
C MET A 49 12.38 -9.47 1.75
N SER A 50 13.09 -9.38 2.87
CA SER A 50 12.79 -10.15 4.09
C SER A 50 11.33 -9.95 4.51
N GLY A 51 10.57 -11.05 4.59
CA GLY A 51 9.15 -11.07 4.97
C GLY A 51 8.16 -11.16 3.79
N LEU A 52 8.63 -11.15 2.54
CA LEU A 52 7.82 -11.45 1.36
C LEU A 52 8.31 -12.72 0.71
N ASN A 53 7.41 -13.70 0.53
CA ASN A 53 7.75 -14.89 -0.25
C ASN A 53 7.75 -14.52 -1.74
N PRO A 54 8.82 -14.86 -2.48
CA PRO A 54 8.83 -14.66 -3.92
C PRO A 54 7.79 -15.59 -4.56
N LEU A 55 6.77 -15.00 -5.18
CA LEU A 55 5.75 -15.75 -5.92
C LEU A 55 6.31 -16.14 -7.28
N GLY A 56 6.41 -17.45 -7.52
CA GLY A 56 6.65 -17.97 -8.86
C GLY A 56 5.38 -17.83 -9.69
N VAL A 57 5.51 -17.65 -11.01
CA VAL A 57 4.33 -17.57 -11.90
C VAL A 57 3.42 -18.80 -11.75
N GLU A 58 4.01 -19.96 -11.45
CA GLU A 58 3.30 -21.21 -11.19
C GLU A 58 2.55 -21.21 -9.85
N SER A 59 3.05 -20.54 -8.81
CA SER A 59 2.41 -20.51 -7.48
C SER A 59 1.28 -19.49 -7.40
N VAL A 60 1.18 -18.57 -8.36
CA VAL A 60 0.10 -17.57 -8.40
C VAL A 60 -1.28 -18.23 -8.57
N GLN A 61 -1.38 -19.32 -9.33
CA GLN A 61 -2.68 -20.00 -9.51
C GLN A 61 -3.17 -20.66 -8.22
N ASP A 62 -2.26 -21.21 -7.41
CA ASP A 62 -2.59 -21.88 -6.15
C ASP A 62 -2.88 -20.90 -5.01
N GLU A 63 -2.31 -19.69 -5.06
CA GLU A 63 -2.53 -18.65 -4.06
C GLU A 63 -3.76 -17.77 -4.33
N LEU A 64 -4.21 -17.73 -5.59
CA LEU A 64 -5.44 -17.02 -5.91
C LEU A 64 -6.65 -17.81 -5.38
N PRO A 65 -7.60 -17.15 -4.69
CA PRO A 65 -8.83 -17.82 -4.30
C PRO A 65 -9.53 -18.36 -5.55
N GLU A 66 -10.07 -19.59 -5.43
CA GLU A 66 -10.80 -20.21 -6.52
C GLU A 66 -11.94 -19.29 -6.98
N PHE A 67 -11.91 -18.94 -8.26
CA PHE A 67 -12.93 -18.06 -8.82
C PHE A 67 -14.24 -18.82 -8.96
N GLN A 68 -15.19 -18.55 -8.08
CA GLN A 68 -16.57 -19.01 -8.18
C GLN A 68 -17.34 -18.03 -9.09
N PRO A 69 -17.85 -18.45 -10.26
CA PRO A 69 -18.62 -17.57 -11.14
C PRO A 69 -19.88 -17.00 -10.48
N ALA A 70 -20.38 -17.66 -9.42
CA ALA A 70 -21.50 -17.20 -8.61
C ALA A 70 -21.18 -15.96 -7.75
N ASP A 71 -19.91 -15.76 -7.37
CA ASP A 71 -19.47 -14.58 -6.60
C ASP A 71 -19.33 -13.34 -7.49
N TYR A 72 -19.38 -13.53 -8.82
CA TYR A 72 -19.32 -12.44 -9.76
C TYR A 72 -20.64 -11.68 -9.81
N ARG A 73 -20.62 -10.45 -9.29
CA ARG A 73 -21.81 -9.59 -9.18
C ARG A 73 -22.34 -9.10 -10.54
N VAL A 74 -21.52 -9.16 -11.59
CA VAL A 74 -21.84 -8.67 -12.93
C VAL A 74 -22.02 -9.84 -13.88
N LYS A 75 -23.26 -10.35 -14.00
CA LYS A 75 -23.56 -11.50 -14.87
C LYS A 75 -23.29 -11.23 -16.35
N ASP A 76 -23.54 -10.01 -16.81
CA ASP A 76 -23.25 -9.54 -18.17
C ASP A 76 -22.42 -8.25 -18.11
N PRO A 77 -21.12 -8.28 -18.49
CA PRO A 77 -20.26 -7.11 -18.49
C PRO A 77 -20.57 -6.11 -19.61
N LEU A 78 -21.28 -6.51 -20.67
CA LEU A 78 -21.70 -5.63 -21.76
C LEU A 78 -23.01 -4.90 -21.44
N ASN A 79 -23.85 -5.48 -20.59
CA ASN A 79 -25.08 -4.87 -20.07
C ASN A 79 -25.14 -5.04 -18.55
N PRO A 80 -24.32 -4.29 -17.79
CA PRO A 80 -24.38 -4.36 -16.33
C PRO A 80 -25.75 -3.90 -15.84
N PRO A 81 -26.29 -4.49 -14.76
CA PRO A 81 -27.51 -3.98 -14.14
C PRO A 81 -27.29 -2.56 -13.63
N ASP A 82 -28.30 -1.69 -13.77
CA ASP A 82 -28.24 -0.27 -13.36
C ASP A 82 -27.90 -0.09 -11.87
N SER A 83 -28.22 -1.10 -11.04
CA SER A 83 -27.83 -1.14 -9.64
C SER A 83 -27.06 -2.42 -9.33
N LEU A 84 -25.83 -2.24 -8.86
CA LEU A 84 -25.10 -3.29 -8.17
C LEU A 84 -25.64 -3.40 -6.74
N PRO A 85 -25.64 -4.59 -6.13
CA PRO A 85 -26.00 -4.73 -4.73
C PRO A 85 -25.02 -3.90 -3.88
N GLN A 86 -25.52 -2.77 -3.41
CA GLN A 86 -24.80 -1.92 -2.45
C GLN A 86 -24.96 -2.53 -1.07
N VAL A 87 -23.90 -2.41 -0.27
CA VAL A 87 -23.91 -2.78 1.15
C VAL A 87 -25.09 -2.08 1.81
N SER A 88 -25.85 -2.80 2.64
CA SER A 88 -27.00 -2.19 3.31
C SER A 88 -26.53 -1.03 4.19
N LEU A 89 -27.37 -0.01 4.39
CA LEU A 89 -27.02 1.12 5.26
C LEU A 89 -26.60 0.65 6.67
N GLY A 90 -27.23 -0.40 7.18
CA GLY A 90 -26.89 -1.01 8.47
C GLY A 90 -25.48 -1.63 8.50
N GLU A 91 -25.10 -2.37 7.47
CA GLU A 91 -23.76 -2.94 7.34
C GLU A 91 -22.69 -1.85 7.15
N PHE A 92 -22.99 -0.81 6.38
CA PHE A 92 -22.12 0.35 6.23
C PHE A 92 -21.87 1.04 7.58
N ILE A 93 -22.94 1.32 8.33
CA ILE A 93 -22.83 1.93 9.67
C ILE A 93 -22.03 1.03 10.61
N LYS A 94 -22.24 -0.29 10.57
CA LYS A 94 -21.49 -1.25 11.38
C LYS A 94 -20.00 -1.22 11.05
N ALA A 95 -19.65 -1.25 9.76
CA ALA A 95 -18.26 -1.16 9.32
C ALA A 95 -17.61 0.16 9.73
N SER A 96 -18.30 1.29 9.55
CA SER A 96 -17.82 2.62 9.97
C SER A 96 -17.51 2.66 11.47
N ARG A 97 -18.42 2.13 12.30
CA ARG A 97 -18.23 2.09 13.76
C ARG A 97 -17.05 1.25 14.19
N ILE A 98 -16.80 0.12 13.53
CA ILE A 98 -15.62 -0.72 13.82
C ILE A 98 -14.35 0.05 13.51
N TYR A 99 -14.29 0.70 12.35
CA TYR A 99 -13.13 1.48 11.94
C TYR A 99 -12.87 2.69 12.85
N GLU A 100 -13.92 3.43 13.21
CA GLU A 100 -13.84 4.53 14.17
C GLU A 100 -13.45 4.05 15.57
N GLY A 101 -13.95 2.90 16.00
CA GLY A 101 -13.60 2.29 17.28
C GLY A 101 -12.12 1.90 17.34
N ALA A 102 -11.63 1.24 16.29
CA ALA A 102 -10.24 0.83 16.18
C ALA A 102 -9.28 2.03 16.16
N THR A 103 -9.60 3.07 15.39
CA THR A 103 -8.77 4.29 15.33
C THR A 103 -8.73 5.02 16.68
N ARG A 104 -9.86 5.12 17.39
CA ARG A 104 -9.90 5.67 18.75
C ARG A 104 -9.09 4.84 19.75
N ALA A 105 -9.19 3.52 19.69
CA ALA A 105 -8.44 2.63 20.57
C ALA A 105 -6.93 2.84 20.39
N VAL A 106 -6.44 2.85 19.15
CA VAL A 106 -5.01 3.09 18.86
C VAL A 106 -4.55 4.46 19.39
N GLN A 107 -5.34 5.50 19.17
CA GLN A 107 -5.01 6.84 19.67
C GLN A 107 -4.97 6.91 21.21
N LEU A 108 -5.92 6.28 21.90
CA LEU A 108 -5.95 6.23 23.36
C LEU A 108 -4.77 5.45 23.91
N THR A 109 -4.45 4.30 23.31
CA THR A 109 -3.29 3.50 23.68
C THR A 109 -1.99 4.27 23.46
N GLY A 110 -1.85 4.98 22.34
CA GLY A 110 -0.69 5.85 22.08
C GLY A 110 -0.53 6.92 23.17
N LYS A 111 -1.60 7.65 23.51
CA LYS A 111 -1.58 8.66 24.59
C LYS A 111 -1.25 8.06 25.96
N ALA A 112 -1.72 6.84 26.24
CA ALA A 112 -1.39 6.14 27.47
C ALA A 112 0.11 5.81 27.55
N PHE A 113 0.73 5.38 26.46
CA PHE A 113 2.17 5.15 26.38
C PHE A 113 2.99 6.43 26.56
N ASP A 114 2.54 7.55 26.01
CA ASP A 114 3.22 8.84 26.22
C ASP A 114 3.18 9.25 27.70
N LEU A 115 2.02 9.09 28.35
CA LEU A 115 1.87 9.41 29.76
C LEU A 115 2.73 8.51 30.66
N THR A 116 2.79 7.21 30.38
CA THR A 116 3.64 6.29 31.15
C THR A 116 5.11 6.58 30.94
N ARG A 117 5.53 6.95 29.72
CA ARG A 117 6.90 7.39 29.42
C ARG A 117 7.28 8.63 30.24
N GLU A 118 6.42 9.64 30.29
CA GLU A 118 6.69 10.85 31.08
C GLU A 118 6.81 10.54 32.59
N ARG A 119 5.92 9.67 33.12
CA ARG A 119 6.02 9.23 34.52
C ARG A 119 7.33 8.50 34.80
N LEU A 120 7.72 7.57 33.92
CA LEU A 120 8.97 6.84 34.06
C LEU A 120 10.20 7.77 34.03
N LEU A 121 10.18 8.79 33.16
CA LEU A 121 11.25 9.79 33.12
C LEU A 121 11.34 10.59 34.43
N VAL A 122 10.21 10.99 34.99
CA VAL A 122 10.16 11.71 36.28
C VAL A 122 10.64 10.81 37.42
N GLU A 123 10.16 9.58 37.50
CA GLU A 123 10.60 8.61 38.50
C GLU A 123 12.08 8.27 38.36
N GLY A 124 12.57 8.12 37.14
CA GLY A 124 13.99 7.92 36.86
C GLY A 124 14.87 9.09 37.33
N LYS A 125 14.40 10.34 37.17
CA LYS A 125 15.08 11.52 37.72
C LYS A 125 15.10 11.48 39.26
N LYS A 126 13.96 11.16 39.89
CA LYS A 126 13.86 11.01 41.36
C LYS A 126 14.80 9.92 41.90
N ALA A 127 14.84 8.78 41.24
CA ALA A 127 15.72 7.67 41.62
C ALA A 127 17.19 8.08 41.54
N LYS A 128 17.61 8.78 40.47
CA LYS A 128 18.98 9.31 40.33
C LYS A 128 19.33 10.30 41.43
N THR A 129 18.43 11.22 41.77
CA THR A 129 18.66 12.17 42.87
C THR A 129 18.76 11.47 44.23
N PHE A 130 17.93 10.45 44.45
CA PHE A 130 17.98 9.66 45.67
C PHE A 130 19.29 8.88 45.79
N SER A 131 19.73 8.19 44.73
CA SER A 131 21.00 7.46 44.74
C SER A 131 22.19 8.39 44.95
N ALA A 132 22.18 9.57 44.35
CA ALA A 132 23.23 10.57 44.55
C ALA A 132 23.27 11.06 46.01
N GLY A 133 22.10 11.24 46.64
CA GLY A 133 21.99 11.59 48.05
C GLY A 133 22.56 10.51 48.98
N VAL A 134 22.27 9.23 48.71
CA VAL A 134 22.83 8.10 49.46
C VAL A 134 24.35 8.03 49.29
N GLN A 135 24.87 8.23 48.07
CA GLN A 135 26.31 8.28 47.82
C GLN A 135 27.00 9.46 48.54
N ALA A 136 26.37 10.64 48.55
CA ALA A 136 26.89 11.78 49.27
C ALA A 136 26.91 11.52 50.79
N ALA A 137 25.82 11.00 51.37
CA ALA A 137 25.74 10.70 52.79
C ALA A 137 26.78 9.66 53.23
N THR A 138 26.93 8.58 52.46
CA THR A 138 27.97 7.56 52.71
C THR A 138 29.38 8.10 52.56
N ALA A 139 29.63 9.02 51.62
CA ALA A 139 30.93 9.70 51.51
C ALA A 139 31.20 10.61 52.73
N TYR A 140 30.21 11.35 53.21
CA TYR A 140 30.32 12.16 54.43
C TYR A 140 30.59 11.30 55.66
N GLU A 141 29.92 10.16 55.79
CA GLU A 141 30.11 9.23 56.91
C GLU A 141 31.53 8.65 56.91
N LYS A 142 32.07 8.27 55.74
CA LYS A 142 33.46 7.83 55.60
C LYS A 142 34.46 8.89 56.06
N VAL A 143 34.32 10.13 55.57
CA VAL A 143 35.21 11.23 55.96
C VAL A 143 35.14 11.51 57.46
N LYS A 144 33.95 11.44 58.05
CA LYS A 144 33.78 11.60 59.50
C LYS A 144 34.45 10.47 60.28
N SER A 145 34.29 9.22 59.83
CA SER A 145 34.93 8.04 60.44
C SER A 145 36.46 8.17 60.39
N ASP A 146 37.01 8.51 59.23
CA ASP A 146 38.45 8.70 59.03
C ASP A 146 38.98 9.80 59.96
N LEU A 147 38.24 10.90 60.17
CA LEU A 147 38.64 11.97 61.08
C LEU A 147 38.66 11.54 62.56
N THR A 148 37.80 10.61 62.96
CA THR A 148 37.73 10.12 64.36
C THR A 148 38.69 8.98 64.67
N ASP A 149 39.20 8.29 63.65
CA ASP A 149 40.19 7.20 63.80
C ASP A 149 41.65 7.68 63.83
N TYR A 150 41.90 8.98 63.57
CA TYR A 150 43.20 9.65 63.80
C TYR A 150 43.28 10.26 65.21
#